data_AF-A0A1G4BHY1-F1
#
_entry.id   AF-A0A1G4BHY1-F1
#
_cell.length_a   1.000
_cell.length_b   1.000
_cell.length_c   1.000
_cell.angle_alpha   90.00
_cell.angle_beta   90.00
_cell.angle_gamma   90.00
#
_symmetry.space_group_name_H-M   'P 1'
#
loop_
_entity.id
_entity.type
_entity.pdbx_description
1 polymer ?
#
loop_
_entity_poly.entity_id
_entity_poly.type
_entity_poly.pdbx_seq_one_letter_code
_entity_poly.pdbx_strand_id
1 'polypeptide(L)'
;MNSARDFEVETPIEKMIKTYSDFSKDHIFPRFNQVDDEVSFHHDEGYFNDTINWCLFAEIIEAETIIRLRLVCSDENKRDFVVAFYPGQGVPVDPRPYKVGHTIAILNAKSKTFLDQTDGIRVEKLETCRAFPIKLADLYLLNTELIKYTRGIDERKGTQQCHACDKKGQKLKKCGGCGYYYYCDAACQKTAWEAKGHKKACKVLKNPNMKMLLNLGIATETVQFKD
;
A
#
# COMPACT_ATOMS: atom_id res chain seq x y z
N MET A 1 -54.32 -25.01 -12.18
CA MET A 1 -54.29 -23.54 -12.19
C MET A 1 -54.23 -23.10 -10.73
N ASN A 2 -53.18 -22.55 -10.13
CA ASN A 2 -51.89 -22.00 -10.57
C ASN A 2 -50.85 -22.42 -9.51
N SER A 3 -49.83 -23.17 -9.89
CA SER A 3 -48.42 -22.73 -10.00
C SER A 3 -47.90 -21.96 -8.78
N ALA A 4 -47.10 -22.65 -7.98
CA ALA A 4 -46.16 -22.07 -7.04
C ALA A 4 -45.34 -20.97 -7.73
N ARG A 5 -45.24 -19.80 -7.08
CA ARG A 5 -44.18 -18.84 -7.36
C ARG A 5 -43.07 -19.16 -6.40
N ASP A 6 -42.11 -19.94 -6.86
CA ASP A 6 -40.81 -20.03 -6.21
C ASP A 6 -40.21 -18.63 -6.19
N PHE A 7 -40.02 -18.08 -4.99
CA PHE A 7 -39.15 -16.95 -4.78
C PHE A 7 -37.73 -17.44 -5.10
N GLU A 8 -37.19 -17.03 -6.24
CA GLU A 8 -35.75 -17.15 -6.50
C GLU A 8 -35.01 -16.36 -5.42
N VAL A 9 -34.44 -17.09 -4.46
CA VAL A 9 -33.47 -16.57 -3.52
C VAL A 9 -32.24 -16.19 -4.35
N GLU A 10 -32.02 -14.89 -4.55
CA GLU A 10 -30.80 -14.37 -5.14
C GLU A 10 -29.60 -14.92 -4.35
N THR A 11 -28.89 -15.86 -4.97
CA THR A 11 -27.69 -16.46 -4.41
C THR A 11 -26.55 -15.43 -4.34
N PRO A 12 -25.72 -15.39 -3.27
CA PRO A 12 -24.56 -14.50 -3.19
C PRO A 12 -23.44 -15.00 -4.15
N ILE A 13 -23.56 -14.63 -5.42
CA ILE A 13 -22.66 -15.03 -6.53
C ILE A 13 -21.50 -14.05 -6.75
N GLU A 14 -21.44 -12.90 -6.07
CA GLU A 14 -20.29 -11.98 -6.10
C GLU A 14 -19.09 -12.47 -5.26
N LYS A 15 -18.72 -13.75 -5.41
CA LYS A 15 -17.53 -14.32 -4.76
C LYS A 15 -16.26 -13.94 -5.52
N MET A 16 -15.70 -12.81 -5.07
CA MET A 16 -14.28 -12.40 -4.98
C MET A 16 -13.39 -12.62 -6.22
N ILE A 17 -13.54 -11.74 -7.21
CA ILE A 17 -12.37 -11.36 -8.03
C ILE A 17 -11.36 -10.72 -7.07
N LYS A 18 -10.18 -11.31 -6.95
CA LYS A 18 -9.16 -10.73 -6.08
C LYS A 18 -8.60 -9.46 -6.70
N THR A 19 -8.94 -8.32 -6.13
CA THR A 19 -8.41 -7.00 -6.50
C THR A 19 -7.51 -6.51 -5.38
N TYR A 20 -6.28 -6.15 -5.72
CA TYR A 20 -5.40 -5.43 -4.81
C TYR A 20 -5.52 -3.95 -5.09
N SER A 21 -5.33 -3.13 -4.05
CA SER A 21 -5.39 -1.69 -4.16
C SER A 21 -4.33 -1.19 -5.16
N ASP A 22 -4.78 -0.34 -6.07
CA ASP A 22 -3.95 0.35 -7.04
C ASP A 22 -3.37 1.60 -6.39
N PHE A 23 -2.06 1.59 -6.20
CA PHE A 23 -1.36 2.65 -5.49
C PHE A 23 -1.40 3.98 -6.25
N SER A 24 -1.75 3.97 -7.55
CA SER A 24 -1.94 5.20 -8.33
C SER A 24 -3.31 5.87 -8.10
N LYS A 25 -4.15 5.35 -7.20
CA LYS A 25 -5.50 5.86 -6.95
C LYS A 25 -5.51 6.84 -5.78
N ASP A 26 -5.55 8.12 -6.10
CA ASP A 26 -5.44 9.22 -5.15
C ASP A 26 -6.45 9.20 -4.00
N HIS A 27 -7.66 8.67 -4.24
CA HIS A 27 -8.69 8.57 -3.19
C HIS A 27 -8.34 7.56 -2.08
N ILE A 28 -7.33 6.70 -2.29
CA ILE A 28 -6.79 5.77 -1.29
C ILE A 28 -5.32 6.12 -0.98
N PHE A 29 -4.56 6.57 -1.98
CA PHE A 29 -3.14 6.90 -1.89
C PHE A 29 -2.86 8.32 -2.39
N PRO A 30 -3.22 9.35 -1.60
CA PRO A 30 -3.07 10.73 -2.02
C PRO A 30 -1.62 11.19 -2.08
N ARG A 31 -1.39 12.30 -2.80
CA ARG A 31 -0.18 13.12 -2.67
C ARG A 31 -0.30 14.09 -1.50
N PHE A 32 0.81 14.70 -1.10
CA PHE A 32 0.84 15.55 0.09
C PHE A 32 -0.16 16.72 0.02
N ASN A 33 -0.30 17.36 -1.14
CA ASN A 33 -1.23 18.47 -1.35
C ASN A 33 -2.72 18.08 -1.38
N GLN A 34 -3.03 16.78 -1.42
CA GLN A 34 -4.39 16.25 -1.39
C GLN A 34 -4.79 15.78 0.01
N VAL A 35 -3.87 15.83 0.98
CA VAL A 35 -4.13 15.40 2.36
C VAL A 35 -4.86 16.51 3.11
N ASP A 36 -5.93 16.13 3.83
CA ASP A 36 -6.70 17.05 4.67
C ASP A 36 -5.81 17.79 5.67
N ASP A 37 -6.09 19.08 5.88
CA ASP A 37 -5.41 19.91 6.88
C ASP A 37 -5.87 19.52 8.29
N GLU A 38 -4.95 19.46 9.26
CA GLU A 38 -5.24 19.24 10.68
C GLU A 38 -6.24 20.28 11.23
N VAL A 39 -6.25 21.50 10.66
CA VAL A 39 -7.08 22.63 11.11
C VAL A 39 -8.44 22.73 10.40
N SER A 40 -8.81 21.79 9.52
CA SER A 40 -10.11 21.85 8.83
C SER A 40 -11.26 21.68 9.84
N PHE A 41 -11.86 22.79 10.26
CA PHE A 41 -13.00 22.85 11.18
C PHE A 41 -14.33 22.36 10.57
N HIS A 42 -14.34 22.01 9.28
CA HIS A 42 -15.50 21.45 8.60
C HIS A 42 -15.45 19.92 8.71
N HIS A 43 -16.15 19.38 9.71
CA HIS A 43 -16.25 17.93 9.92
C HIS A 43 -16.89 17.18 8.73
N ASP A 44 -17.45 17.89 7.73
CA ASP A 44 -18.22 17.34 6.61
C ASP A 44 -17.62 17.60 5.21
N GLU A 45 -16.42 18.21 5.07
CA GLU A 45 -15.83 18.56 3.74
C GLU A 45 -14.41 18.02 3.47
N GLY A 46 -13.94 16.99 4.19
CA GLY A 46 -12.65 16.34 3.90
C GLY A 46 -12.69 15.51 2.62
N TYR A 47 -11.59 15.48 1.86
CA TYR A 47 -11.53 14.76 0.57
C TYR A 47 -11.69 13.23 0.74
N PHE A 48 -11.54 12.73 1.97
CA PHE A 48 -11.63 11.32 2.34
C PHE A 48 -12.79 10.99 3.28
N ASN A 49 -13.81 11.85 3.40
CA ASN A 49 -14.93 11.63 4.34
C ASN A 49 -15.66 10.30 4.15
N ASP A 50 -15.66 9.74 2.94
CA ASP A 50 -16.25 8.43 2.62
C ASP A 50 -15.25 7.26 2.67
N THR A 51 -13.97 7.50 2.99
CA THR A 51 -12.90 6.50 2.96
C THR A 51 -12.36 6.25 4.37
N ILE A 52 -12.55 5.03 4.89
CA ILE A 52 -12.13 4.64 6.25
C ILE A 52 -10.61 4.67 6.40
N ASN A 53 -9.86 4.38 5.33
CA ASN A 53 -8.41 4.34 5.35
C ASN A 53 -7.79 4.86 4.05
N TRP A 54 -6.84 5.79 4.16
CA TRP A 54 -5.95 6.21 3.09
C TRP A 54 -4.48 6.16 3.56
N CYS A 55 -3.55 6.19 2.62
CA CYS A 55 -2.13 6.15 2.92
C CYS A 55 -1.33 7.07 2.00
N LEU A 56 -0.66 8.06 2.59
CA LEU A 56 0.31 8.88 1.88
C LEU A 56 1.62 8.10 1.72
N PHE A 57 2.13 8.03 0.50
CA PHE A 57 3.49 7.56 0.21
C PHE A 57 4.42 8.72 -0.11
N ALA A 58 5.65 8.64 0.39
CA ALA A 58 6.73 9.54 0.00
C ALA A 58 8.10 8.85 0.10
N GLU A 59 9.10 9.34 -0.62
CA GLU A 59 10.49 8.89 -0.50
C GLU A 59 11.24 9.75 0.51
N ILE A 60 11.96 9.12 1.43
CA ILE A 60 12.85 9.83 2.35
C ILE A 60 14.05 10.34 1.55
N ILE A 61 14.27 11.64 1.53
CA ILE A 61 15.42 12.28 0.87
C ILE A 61 16.46 12.79 1.87
N GLU A 62 16.04 13.09 3.10
CA GLU A 62 16.93 13.48 4.21
C GLU A 62 16.38 12.97 5.55
N ALA A 63 17.28 12.70 6.50
CA ALA A 63 16.92 12.27 7.86
C ALA A 63 17.77 12.98 8.91
N GLU A 64 17.11 13.71 9.80
CA GLU A 64 17.67 14.38 10.96
C GLU A 64 17.24 13.63 12.23
N THR A 65 18.19 13.27 13.10
CA THR A 65 17.91 12.42 14.27
C THR A 65 18.40 12.99 15.60
N ILE A 66 18.92 14.21 15.63
CA ILE A 66 19.63 14.77 16.80
C ILE A 66 18.65 15.08 17.95
N ILE A 67 17.57 15.80 17.66
CA ILE A 67 16.59 16.22 18.68
C ILE A 67 15.37 15.28 18.69
N ARG A 68 14.92 14.90 17.50
CA ARG A 68 13.83 13.97 17.22
C ARG A 68 14.07 13.35 15.85
N LEU A 69 13.38 12.25 15.53
CA LEU A 69 13.34 11.80 14.14
C LEU A 69 12.51 12.79 13.32
N ARG A 70 13.17 13.50 12.42
CA ARG A 70 12.58 14.41 11.44
C ARG A 70 13.11 14.02 10.07
N LEU A 71 12.21 13.77 9.14
CA LEU A 71 12.53 13.36 7.79
C LEU A 71 12.11 14.47 6.83
N VAL A 72 12.91 14.71 5.80
CA VAL A 72 12.44 15.42 4.60
C VAL A 72 12.08 14.34 3.59
N CYS A 73 10.85 14.43 3.08
CA CYS A 73 10.28 13.44 2.18
C CYS A 73 9.77 14.11 0.90
N SER A 74 9.87 13.42 -0.23
CA SER A 74 9.32 13.84 -1.52
C SER A 74 8.21 12.89 -1.95
N ASP A 75 7.05 13.42 -2.33
CA ASP A 75 5.99 12.62 -2.96
C ASP A 75 6.27 12.35 -4.47
N GLU A 76 5.31 11.73 -5.15
CA GLU A 76 5.38 11.42 -6.58
C GLU A 76 5.45 12.69 -7.45
N ASN A 77 4.85 13.80 -7.01
CA ASN A 77 4.85 15.09 -7.71
C ASN A 77 6.12 15.91 -7.44
N LYS A 78 7.12 15.33 -6.76
CA LYS A 78 8.34 16.03 -6.35
C LYS A 78 8.05 17.20 -5.41
N ARG A 79 6.98 17.11 -4.64
CA ARG A 79 6.75 18.03 -3.54
C ARG A 79 7.49 17.53 -2.32
N ASP A 80 8.38 18.37 -1.82
CA ASP A 80 9.08 18.14 -0.56
C ASP A 80 8.22 18.62 0.61
N PHE A 81 8.21 17.84 1.69
CA PHE A 81 7.52 18.13 2.94
C PHE A 81 8.20 17.38 4.11
N VAL A 82 7.89 17.82 5.33
CA VAL A 82 8.49 17.26 6.54
C VAL A 82 7.64 16.11 7.08
N VAL A 83 8.27 15.03 7.55
CA VAL A 83 7.61 14.04 8.42
C VAL A 83 8.33 14.05 9.76
N ALA A 84 7.67 14.59 10.79
CA ALA A 84 8.25 14.75 12.10
C ALA A 84 7.56 13.88 13.15
N PHE A 85 8.35 13.10 13.88
CA PHE A 85 7.85 12.18 14.90
C PHE A 85 7.71 12.90 16.25
N TYR A 86 6.49 12.89 16.79
CA TYR A 86 6.11 13.42 18.09
C TYR A 86 5.33 12.35 18.87
N PRO A 87 5.92 11.16 19.11
CA PRO A 87 5.24 10.22 19.98
C PRO A 87 5.17 10.80 21.40
N GLY A 88 4.29 10.25 22.25
CA GLY A 88 4.15 10.68 23.64
C GLY A 88 5.49 10.75 24.39
N GLN A 89 5.55 11.55 25.46
CA GLN A 89 6.78 11.72 26.24
C GLN A 89 7.41 10.37 26.63
N GLY A 90 8.71 10.25 26.41
CA GLY A 90 9.48 9.04 26.76
C GLY A 90 9.32 7.87 25.79
N VAL A 91 8.55 7.99 24.71
CA VAL A 91 8.42 6.94 23.69
C VAL A 91 9.59 7.04 22.70
N PRO A 92 10.49 6.04 22.64
CA PRO A 92 11.61 6.06 21.72
C PRO A 92 11.16 5.79 20.29
N VAL A 93 11.80 6.45 19.33
CA VAL A 93 11.65 6.15 17.89
C VAL A 93 12.94 5.55 17.40
N ASP A 94 12.88 4.34 16.84
CA ASP A 94 14.04 3.72 16.19
C ASP A 94 14.28 4.37 14.81
N PRO A 95 15.41 5.07 14.59
CA PRO A 95 15.69 5.70 13.30
C PRO A 95 16.18 4.72 12.23
N ARG A 96 16.63 3.51 12.61
CA ARG A 96 17.31 2.57 11.69
C ARG A 96 16.48 2.20 10.44
N PRO A 97 15.15 2.06 10.50
CA PRO A 97 14.33 1.79 9.31
C PRO A 97 14.17 2.98 8.36
N TYR A 98 14.41 4.21 8.81
CA TYR A 98 14.12 5.45 8.08
C TYR A 98 15.37 5.99 7.40
N LYS A 99 15.72 5.41 6.24
CA LYS A 99 16.92 5.76 5.48
C LYS A 99 16.56 6.48 4.19
N VAL A 100 17.46 7.34 3.72
CA VAL A 100 17.35 7.96 2.40
C VAL A 100 17.14 6.91 1.31
N GLY A 101 16.18 7.14 0.41
CA GLY A 101 15.75 6.23 -0.64
C GLY A 101 14.78 5.14 -0.20
N HIS A 102 14.37 5.09 1.07
CA HIS A 102 13.23 4.29 1.50
C HIS A 102 11.92 5.03 1.26
N THR A 103 10.87 4.27 0.99
CA THR A 103 9.50 4.79 0.93
C THR A 103 8.92 4.80 2.34
N ILE A 104 8.42 5.94 2.79
CA ILE A 104 7.59 6.06 3.98
C ILE A 104 6.12 5.96 3.59
N ALA A 105 5.36 5.22 4.38
CA ALA A 105 3.92 5.08 4.28
C ALA A 105 3.29 5.64 5.55
N ILE A 106 2.31 6.54 5.40
CA ILE A 106 1.65 7.20 6.53
C ILE A 106 0.15 7.01 6.38
N LEU A 107 -0.45 6.24 7.28
CA LEU A 107 -1.88 5.97 7.33
C LEU A 107 -2.62 7.19 7.83
N ASN A 108 -3.71 7.55 7.16
CA ASN A 108 -4.64 8.61 7.53
C ASN A 108 -3.91 9.90 7.91
N ALA A 109 -2.90 10.25 7.10
CA ALA A 109 -2.06 11.41 7.31
C ALA A 109 -2.93 12.68 7.32
N LYS A 110 -2.50 13.68 8.11
CA LYS A 110 -3.05 15.04 8.11
C LYS A 110 -1.92 16.04 7.94
N SER A 111 -2.12 17.02 7.07
CA SER A 111 -1.13 18.06 6.84
C SER A 111 -1.12 19.07 7.98
N LYS A 112 0.05 19.64 8.25
CA LYS A 112 0.30 20.62 9.31
C LYS A 112 1.40 21.58 8.88
N THR A 113 1.20 22.87 9.13
CA THR A 113 2.28 23.86 9.12
C THR A 113 2.93 23.93 10.51
N PHE A 114 4.24 23.72 10.57
CA PHE A 114 5.05 23.77 11.79
C PHE A 114 5.45 25.22 12.15
N LEU A 115 5.97 25.43 13.37
CA LEU A 115 6.38 26.75 13.85
C LEU A 115 7.51 27.39 13.03
N ASP A 116 8.33 26.57 12.37
CA ASP A 116 9.39 27.00 11.45
C ASP A 116 8.86 27.30 10.04
N GLN A 117 7.53 27.34 9.87
CA GLN A 117 6.81 27.53 8.60
C GLN A 117 7.01 26.40 7.59
N THR A 118 7.61 25.29 7.97
CA THR A 118 7.64 24.11 7.10
C THR A 118 6.27 23.43 7.11
N ASP A 119 5.84 22.96 5.95
CA ASP A 119 4.65 22.12 5.84
C ASP A 119 5.04 20.64 5.92
N GLY A 120 4.19 19.84 6.55
CA GLY A 120 4.44 18.41 6.64
C GLY A 120 3.38 17.64 7.40
N ILE A 121 3.78 16.48 7.90
CA ILE A 121 2.96 15.54 8.65
C ILE A 121 3.57 15.36 10.04
N ARG A 122 2.74 15.45 11.08
CA ARG A 122 3.11 15.06 12.44
C ARG A 122 2.71 13.60 12.68
N VAL A 123 3.67 12.76 13.06
CA VAL A 123 3.43 11.36 13.44
C VAL A 123 3.40 11.27 14.97
N GLU A 124 2.20 11.12 15.53
CA GLU A 124 2.01 10.97 16.99
C GLU A 124 1.88 9.50 17.43
N LYS A 125 1.37 8.65 16.52
CA LYS A 125 1.18 7.22 16.73
C LYS A 125 2.14 6.44 15.83
N LEU A 126 3.03 5.64 16.41
CA LEU A 126 4.07 4.94 15.63
C LEU A 126 3.46 3.88 14.72
N GLU A 127 2.31 3.33 15.08
CA GLU A 127 1.55 2.36 14.30
C GLU A 127 0.88 2.96 13.06
N THR A 128 0.91 4.29 12.85
CA THR A 128 0.41 4.92 11.62
C THR A 128 1.50 5.20 10.59
N CYS A 129 2.78 4.94 10.91
CA CYS A 129 3.89 5.24 10.01
C CYS A 129 4.87 4.06 9.87
N ARG A 130 5.26 3.73 8.65
CA ARG A 130 6.28 2.69 8.40
C ARG A 130 7.13 3.01 7.18
N ALA A 131 8.44 2.74 7.29
CA ALA A 131 9.35 2.77 6.16
C ALA A 131 9.51 1.38 5.51
N PHE A 132 9.58 1.36 4.19
CA PHE A 132 9.85 0.19 3.36
C PHE A 132 11.17 0.38 2.61
N PRO A 133 12.05 -0.64 2.57
CA PRO A 133 13.36 -0.54 1.91
C PRO A 133 13.24 -0.70 0.38
N ILE A 134 12.54 0.24 -0.25
CA ILE A 134 12.28 0.36 -1.68
C ILE A 134 12.09 1.84 -2.01
N LYS A 135 12.58 2.29 -3.17
CA LYS A 135 12.33 3.65 -3.66
C LYS A 135 10.86 3.82 -4.02
N LEU A 136 10.35 5.04 -3.97
CA LEU A 136 8.94 5.32 -4.23
C LEU A 136 8.56 4.91 -5.66
N ALA A 137 9.37 5.28 -6.64
CA ALA A 137 9.17 4.89 -8.03
C ALA A 137 9.15 3.36 -8.22
N ASP A 138 10.05 2.64 -7.55
CA ASP A 138 10.10 1.18 -7.62
C ASP A 138 8.87 0.53 -6.96
N LEU A 139 8.30 1.15 -5.92
CA LEU A 139 7.08 0.69 -5.27
C LEU A 139 5.87 0.76 -6.22
N TYR A 140 5.72 1.87 -6.94
CA TYR A 140 4.66 2.04 -7.94
C TYR A 140 4.79 1.04 -9.10
N LEU A 141 6.01 0.83 -9.61
CA LEU A 141 6.28 -0.18 -10.63
C LEU A 141 5.94 -1.60 -10.14
N LEU A 142 6.30 -1.92 -8.89
CA LEU A 142 5.96 -3.19 -8.25
C LEU A 142 4.45 -3.38 -8.14
N ASN A 143 3.69 -2.36 -7.71
CA ASN A 143 2.24 -2.43 -7.58
C ASN A 143 1.55 -2.57 -8.96
N THR A 144 2.02 -1.84 -9.97
CA THR A 144 1.53 -1.95 -11.35
C THR A 144 1.72 -3.36 -11.91
N GLU A 145 2.92 -3.93 -11.77
CA GLU A 145 3.19 -5.30 -12.20
C GLU A 145 2.38 -6.31 -11.39
N LEU A 146 2.23 -6.12 -10.07
CA LEU A 146 1.37 -6.98 -9.26
C LEU A 146 -0.06 -7.03 -9.83
N ILE A 147 -0.69 -5.87 -10.02
CA ILE A 147 -2.06 -5.75 -10.51
C ILE A 147 -2.20 -6.40 -11.88
N LYS A 148 -1.26 -6.16 -12.81
CA LYS A 148 -1.25 -6.79 -14.14
C LYS A 148 -1.34 -8.31 -14.07
N TYR A 149 -0.60 -8.94 -13.16
CA TYR A 149 -0.56 -10.40 -13.05
C TYR A 149 -1.65 -11.01 -12.14
N THR A 150 -2.34 -10.20 -11.34
CA THR A 150 -3.37 -10.68 -10.40
C THR A 150 -4.79 -10.26 -10.74
N ARG A 151 -4.97 -9.25 -11.60
CA ARG A 151 -6.29 -8.72 -11.97
C ARG A 151 -7.13 -9.78 -12.66
N GLY A 152 -8.38 -9.91 -12.24
CA GLY A 152 -9.35 -10.81 -12.88
C GLY A 152 -9.11 -12.30 -12.62
N ILE A 153 -8.26 -12.66 -11.66
CA ILE A 153 -8.16 -14.06 -11.21
C ILE A 153 -9.44 -14.40 -10.43
N ASP A 154 -10.33 -15.15 -11.07
CA ASP A 154 -11.40 -15.89 -10.42
C ASP A 154 -10.80 -17.15 -9.80
N GLU A 155 -10.70 -17.28 -8.48
CA GLU A 155 -10.06 -18.47 -7.86
C GLU A 155 -10.78 -19.80 -8.18
N ARG A 156 -12.02 -19.77 -8.71
CA ARG A 156 -12.84 -20.95 -9.04
C ARG A 156 -12.69 -21.39 -10.50
N LYS A 157 -12.57 -20.44 -11.43
CA LYS A 157 -12.33 -20.70 -12.88
C LYS A 157 -10.85 -20.51 -13.29
N GLY A 158 -10.03 -20.08 -12.34
CA GLY A 158 -8.88 -19.20 -12.48
C GLY A 158 -7.78 -19.65 -13.40
N THR A 159 -7.76 -19.01 -14.57
CA THR A 159 -6.57 -19.02 -15.41
C THR A 159 -5.59 -17.98 -14.87
N GLN A 160 -4.52 -18.42 -14.21
CA GLN A 160 -3.44 -17.52 -13.79
C GLN A 160 -2.45 -17.31 -14.92
N GLN A 161 -1.77 -16.17 -14.89
CA GLN A 161 -0.71 -15.84 -15.83
C GLN A 161 0.65 -16.12 -15.21
N CYS A 162 1.50 -16.82 -15.96
CA CYS A 162 2.88 -17.07 -15.57
C CYS A 162 3.64 -15.75 -15.56
N HIS A 163 4.23 -15.39 -14.42
CA HIS A 163 5.00 -14.16 -14.30
C HIS A 163 6.25 -14.15 -15.20
N ALA A 164 6.78 -15.31 -15.59
CA ALA A 164 7.99 -15.41 -16.41
C ALA A 164 7.72 -15.35 -17.92
N CYS A 165 6.76 -16.14 -18.42
CA CYS A 165 6.53 -16.33 -19.86
C CYS A 165 5.14 -15.90 -20.33
N ASP A 166 4.34 -15.30 -19.46
CA ASP A 166 3.02 -14.72 -19.76
C ASP A 166 1.96 -15.73 -20.22
N LYS A 167 2.29 -17.02 -20.27
CA LYS A 167 1.35 -18.10 -20.54
C LYS A 167 0.30 -18.20 -19.43
N LYS A 168 -0.94 -18.37 -19.87
CA LYS A 168 -2.12 -18.53 -19.04
C LYS A 168 -2.40 -20.02 -18.79
N GLY A 169 -2.82 -20.39 -17.58
CA GLY A 169 -3.24 -21.77 -17.28
C GLY A 169 -3.91 -21.91 -15.91
N GLN A 170 -4.53 -23.07 -15.66
CA GLN A 170 -5.33 -23.31 -14.44
C GLN A 170 -4.58 -23.99 -13.29
N LYS A 171 -3.38 -24.53 -13.54
CA LYS A 171 -2.58 -25.31 -12.57
C LYS A 171 -1.17 -24.78 -12.41
N LEU A 172 -1.01 -23.46 -12.44
CA LEU A 172 0.31 -22.84 -12.25
C LEU A 172 0.72 -22.91 -10.77
N LYS A 173 2.03 -23.05 -10.54
CA LYS A 173 2.64 -23.08 -9.22
C LYS A 173 2.74 -21.68 -8.66
N LYS A 174 2.17 -21.47 -7.48
CA LYS A 174 2.22 -20.20 -6.76
C LYS A 174 3.58 -20.00 -6.07
N CYS A 175 4.08 -18.78 -6.04
CA CYS A 175 5.27 -18.46 -5.25
C CYS A 175 5.00 -18.69 -3.76
N GLY A 176 5.73 -19.61 -3.13
CA GLY A 176 5.58 -19.90 -1.70
C GLY A 176 6.04 -18.77 -0.76
N GLY A 177 6.85 -17.83 -1.24
CA GLY A 177 7.36 -16.72 -0.44
C GLY A 177 6.34 -15.58 -0.28
N CYS A 178 6.02 -14.90 -1.38
CA CYS A 178 5.09 -13.76 -1.33
C CYS A 178 3.63 -14.18 -1.50
N GLY A 179 3.34 -15.27 -2.21
CA GLY A 179 1.97 -15.72 -2.46
C GLY A 179 1.19 -14.91 -3.50
N TYR A 180 1.85 -14.17 -4.39
CA TYR A 180 1.16 -13.34 -5.40
C TYR A 180 1.36 -13.80 -6.85
N TYR A 181 2.58 -14.23 -7.21
CA TYR A 181 2.89 -14.62 -8.58
C TYR A 181 2.78 -16.13 -8.80
N TYR A 182 2.49 -16.51 -10.04
CA TYR A 182 2.28 -17.88 -10.49
C TYR A 182 3.26 -18.24 -11.62
N TYR A 183 3.59 -19.52 -11.76
CA TYR A 183 4.56 -20.03 -12.71
C TYR A 183 4.13 -21.35 -13.34
N CYS A 184 4.50 -21.59 -14.60
CA CYS A 184 4.30 -22.90 -15.22
C CYS A 184 5.06 -24.00 -14.44
N ASP A 185 6.30 -23.72 -14.07
CA ASP A 185 7.22 -24.66 -13.44
C ASP A 185 8.36 -23.93 -12.70
N ALA A 186 9.32 -24.70 -12.19
CA ALA A 186 10.48 -24.18 -11.47
C ALA A 186 11.44 -23.37 -12.37
N ALA A 187 11.51 -23.68 -13.67
CA ALA A 187 12.36 -22.94 -14.61
C ALA A 187 11.80 -21.53 -14.86
N CYS A 188 10.48 -21.42 -15.04
CA CYS A 188 9.78 -20.14 -15.08
C CYS A 188 9.98 -19.37 -13.77
N GLN A 189 9.84 -20.01 -12.61
CA GLN A 189 10.06 -19.35 -11.33
C GLN A 189 11.49 -18.79 -11.22
N LYS A 190 12.52 -19.57 -11.58
CA LYS A 190 13.92 -19.12 -11.58
C LYS A 190 14.14 -17.94 -12.53
N THR A 191 13.60 -18.02 -13.74
CA THR A 191 13.69 -16.95 -14.75
C THR A 191 13.07 -15.65 -14.23
N ALA A 192 11.87 -15.72 -13.65
CA ALA A 192 11.23 -14.55 -13.05
C ALA A 192 12.01 -14.02 -11.83
N TRP A 193 12.58 -14.91 -11.03
CA TRP A 193 13.37 -14.56 -9.84
C TRP A 193 14.59 -13.72 -10.18
N GLU A 194 15.32 -14.11 -11.24
CA GLU A 194 16.58 -13.52 -11.66
C GLU A 194 16.39 -12.36 -12.65
N ALA A 195 15.59 -12.57 -13.70
CA ALA A 195 15.51 -11.65 -14.85
C ALA A 195 14.34 -10.66 -14.77
N LYS A 196 13.25 -10.97 -14.07
CA LYS A 196 12.06 -10.10 -13.96
C LYS A 196 11.93 -9.41 -12.59
N GLY A 197 13.01 -9.31 -11.83
CA GLY A 197 13.03 -8.56 -10.57
C GLY A 197 12.21 -9.16 -9.41
N HIS A 198 11.63 -10.36 -9.56
CA HIS A 198 10.78 -10.95 -8.52
C HIS A 198 11.53 -11.15 -7.21
N LYS A 199 12.85 -11.38 -7.21
CA LYS A 199 13.64 -11.47 -5.97
C LYS A 199 13.48 -10.24 -5.07
N LYS A 200 13.49 -9.03 -5.65
CA LYS A 200 13.29 -7.77 -4.92
C LYS A 200 11.82 -7.63 -4.53
N ALA A 201 10.91 -7.82 -5.48
CA ALA A 201 9.47 -7.72 -5.23
C ALA A 201 8.98 -8.68 -4.14
N CYS A 202 9.46 -9.92 -4.13
CA CYS A 202 9.07 -10.94 -3.15
C CYS A 202 9.42 -10.54 -1.72
N LYS A 203 10.52 -9.81 -1.50
CA LYS A 203 10.92 -9.33 -0.16
C LYS A 203 9.95 -8.28 0.37
N VAL A 204 9.46 -7.41 -0.50
CA VAL A 204 8.50 -6.34 -0.17
C VAL A 204 7.10 -6.93 -0.01
N LEU A 205 6.65 -7.72 -0.98
CA LEU A 205 5.31 -8.33 -0.99
C LEU A 205 5.06 -9.34 0.14
N LYS A 206 6.10 -9.99 0.68
CA LYS A 206 5.91 -10.88 1.83
C LYS A 206 5.71 -10.13 3.16
N ASN A 207 6.05 -8.84 3.22
CA ASN A 207 5.93 -8.03 4.43
C ASN A 207 4.44 -7.87 4.82
N PRO A 208 4.01 -8.22 6.05
CA PRO A 208 2.62 -8.10 6.48
C PRO A 208 2.02 -6.71 6.30
N ASN A 209 2.78 -5.65 6.57
CA ASN A 209 2.33 -4.27 6.40
C ASN A 209 2.14 -3.91 4.92
N MET A 210 2.98 -4.44 4.03
CA MET A 210 2.75 -4.28 2.59
C MET A 210 1.49 -5.03 2.15
N LYS A 211 1.27 -6.25 2.67
CA LYS A 211 0.03 -7.00 2.39
C LYS A 211 -1.21 -6.23 2.86
N MET A 212 -1.14 -5.58 4.02
CA MET A 212 -2.21 -4.70 4.50
C MET A 212 -2.46 -3.55 3.53
N LEU A 213 -1.42 -2.83 3.11
CA LEU A 213 -1.54 -1.72 2.13
C LEU A 213 -2.15 -2.19 0.79
N LEU A 214 -1.80 -3.39 0.32
CA LEU A 214 -2.38 -3.97 -0.90
C LEU A 214 -3.87 -4.32 -0.78
N ASN A 215 -4.44 -4.30 0.42
CA ASN A 215 -5.88 -4.53 0.66
C ASN A 215 -6.54 -3.31 1.32
N LEU A 216 -5.88 -2.14 1.32
CA LEU A 216 -6.35 -0.96 2.04
C LEU A 216 -7.75 -0.52 1.57
N GLY A 217 -7.98 -0.53 0.26
CA GLY A 217 -9.25 -0.12 -0.36
C GLY A 217 -10.45 -1.03 -0.08
N ILE A 218 -10.25 -2.18 0.55
CA ILE A 218 -11.34 -3.08 0.98
C ILE A 218 -11.39 -3.24 2.50
N ALA A 219 -10.54 -2.53 3.25
CA ALA A 219 -10.54 -2.58 4.70
C ALA A 219 -11.76 -1.84 5.25
N THR A 220 -12.59 -2.55 6.03
CA THR A 220 -13.83 -2.02 6.63
C THR A 220 -13.61 -1.42 8.01
N GLU A 221 -12.39 -1.48 8.53
CA GLU A 221 -11.99 -0.99 9.86
C GLU A 221 -10.71 -0.18 9.76
N THR A 222 -10.46 0.70 10.72
CA THR A 222 -9.21 1.45 10.79
C THR A 222 -8.02 0.50 10.89
N VAL A 223 -7.05 0.65 10.00
CA VAL A 223 -5.85 -0.19 9.97
C VAL A 223 -4.67 0.48 10.68
N GLN A 224 -3.72 -0.36 11.11
CA GLN A 224 -2.49 0.05 11.75
C GLN A 224 -1.34 -0.85 11.29
N PHE A 225 -0.15 -0.28 11.16
CA PHE A 225 1.06 -1.06 10.93
C PHE A 225 1.42 -1.89 12.17
N LYS A 226 1.96 -3.07 11.93
CA LYS A 226 2.49 -3.98 12.95
C LYS A 226 4.01 -3.96 12.94
N ASP A 227 4.62 -4.28 14.07
CA ASP A 227 6.08 -4.37 14.19
C ASP A 227 6.71 -5.57 13.48
#